data_AF-A0A0T6BAC9-F1
#
_entry.id   AF-A0A0T6BAC9-F1
#
_cell.length_a   1.000
_cell.length_b   1.000
_cell.length_c   1.000
_cell.angle_alpha   90.00
_cell.angle_beta   90.00
_cell.angle_gamma   90.00
#
_symmetry.space_group_name_H-M   'P 1'
#
loop_
_entity.id
_entity.type
_entity.pdbx_description
1 polymer ?
#
loop_
_entity_poly.entity_id
_entity_poly.type
_entity_poly.pdbx_seq_one_letter_code
_entity_poly.pdbx_strand_id
1 'polypeptide(L)'
;MPPIGKFSINTCQVRSLSDWYTLLHNPSPNYEKQIHCTQEAVYPLYTIVFVFHTLALFSMLFFRPWICKKYLPGQSKMSIYAAMYFIPILTITHALIGGLLYYSFPYLVIILSVISSAAHFSKKMDQSVSSLVITTVVDPRNMVILLGHWALHAYGIISITQLTNLTVHGLLILLVPLPALFYIFTAKFTDPTKFHV
;
A
#
# COMPACT_ATOMS: atom_id res chain seq x y z
N MET A 1 -21.08 -13.48 -26.07
CA MET A 1 -19.61 -13.39 -26.00
C MET A 1 -19.23 -12.02 -25.44
N PRO A 2 -18.30 -11.92 -24.49
CA PRO A 2 -17.74 -10.62 -24.11
C PRO A 2 -17.04 -9.98 -25.33
N PRO A 3 -17.01 -8.63 -25.43
CA PRO A 3 -16.44 -7.94 -26.58
C PRO A 3 -14.92 -8.18 -26.68
N ILE A 4 -14.44 -8.35 -27.91
CA ILE A 4 -13.02 -8.54 -28.22
C ILE A 4 -12.25 -7.33 -27.68
N GLY A 5 -11.24 -7.57 -26.84
CA GLY A 5 -10.41 -6.52 -26.24
C GLY A 5 -10.81 -6.06 -24.84
N LYS A 6 -11.89 -6.59 -24.21
CA LYS A 6 -12.13 -6.36 -22.77
C LYS A 6 -11.27 -7.29 -21.92
N PHE A 7 -10.35 -6.69 -21.14
CA PHE A 7 -9.67 -7.40 -20.05
C PHE A 7 -10.67 -7.59 -18.90
N SER A 8 -11.18 -8.81 -18.74
CA SER A 8 -12.08 -9.18 -17.65
C SER A 8 -11.40 -10.25 -16.80
N ILE A 9 -11.04 -9.90 -15.57
CA ILE A 9 -10.58 -10.87 -14.57
C ILE A 9 -11.81 -11.26 -13.74
N ASN A 10 -12.15 -12.55 -13.73
CA ASN A 10 -13.15 -13.07 -12.82
C ASN A 10 -12.47 -13.41 -11.50
N THR A 11 -12.92 -12.81 -10.41
CA THR A 11 -12.38 -13.04 -9.07
C THR A 11 -13.48 -13.48 -8.13
N CYS A 12 -13.15 -14.39 -7.21
CA CYS A 12 -13.98 -14.60 -6.04
C CYS A 12 -13.70 -13.47 -5.04
N GLN A 13 -14.75 -12.92 -4.44
CA GLN A 13 -14.61 -11.90 -3.41
C GLN A 13 -14.04 -12.55 -2.14
N VAL A 14 -12.95 -11.99 -1.63
CA VAL A 14 -12.37 -12.38 -0.34
C VAL A 14 -13.32 -11.94 0.77
N ARG A 15 -13.73 -12.87 1.62
CA ARG A 15 -14.64 -12.58 2.75
C ARG A 15 -13.90 -12.50 4.06
N SER A 16 -12.85 -13.30 4.21
CA SER A 16 -12.17 -13.50 5.48
C SER A 16 -10.66 -13.68 5.29
N LEU A 17 -9.91 -13.49 6.38
CA LEU A 17 -8.47 -13.77 6.37
C LEU A 17 -8.18 -15.25 6.13
N SER A 18 -9.06 -16.17 6.56
CA SER A 18 -8.90 -17.61 6.32
C SER A 18 -8.89 -17.98 4.84
N ASP A 19 -9.52 -17.17 3.97
CA ASP A 19 -9.51 -17.41 2.52
C ASP A 19 -8.09 -17.30 1.93
N TRP A 20 -7.19 -16.53 2.57
CA TRP A 20 -5.78 -16.42 2.18
C TRP A 20 -4.93 -17.59 2.68
N TYR A 21 -5.34 -18.25 3.77
CA TYR A 21 -4.59 -19.30 4.46
C TYR A 21 -5.34 -20.63 4.46
N THR A 22 -5.84 -21.04 3.29
CA THR A 22 -6.66 -22.26 3.12
C THR A 22 -5.99 -23.53 3.63
N LEU A 23 -4.66 -23.63 3.54
CA LEU A 23 -3.89 -24.76 4.08
C LEU A 23 -4.17 -24.98 5.58
N LEU A 24 -4.32 -23.90 6.34
CA LEU A 24 -4.62 -23.93 7.78
C LEU A 24 -6.13 -24.04 8.06
N HIS A 25 -6.96 -23.59 7.13
CA HIS A 25 -8.42 -23.50 7.28
C HIS A 25 -9.17 -24.35 6.24
N ASN A 26 -8.78 -25.61 6.09
CA ASN A 26 -9.44 -26.52 5.14
C ASN A 26 -10.89 -26.82 5.56
N PRO A 27 -11.88 -26.66 4.67
CA PRO A 27 -13.29 -26.91 4.99
C PRO A 27 -13.59 -28.41 5.15
N SER A 28 -14.57 -28.71 6.00
CA SER A 28 -15.14 -30.05 6.17
C SER A 28 -16.66 -29.99 5.96
N PRO A 29 -17.13 -30.06 4.71
CA PRO A 29 -18.57 -30.10 4.45
C PRO A 29 -19.19 -31.33 5.10
N ASN A 30 -20.27 -31.11 5.87
CA ASN A 30 -21.01 -32.14 6.61
C ASN A 30 -20.19 -32.98 7.61
N TYR A 31 -18.98 -32.55 7.98
CA TYR A 31 -18.08 -33.27 8.89
C TYR A 31 -17.68 -34.68 8.42
N GLU A 32 -17.97 -35.05 7.17
CA GLU A 32 -17.70 -36.39 6.64
C GLU A 32 -16.27 -36.51 6.11
N LYS A 33 -15.82 -35.51 5.35
CA LYS A 33 -14.49 -35.50 4.73
C LYS A 33 -13.91 -34.11 4.69
N GLN A 34 -12.64 -33.98 5.06
CA GLN A 34 -11.89 -32.74 4.88
C GLN A 34 -11.43 -32.62 3.43
N ILE A 35 -11.76 -31.50 2.78
CA ILE A 35 -11.30 -31.20 1.43
C ILE A 35 -10.08 -30.29 1.55
N HIS A 36 -8.98 -30.68 0.91
CA HIS A 36 -7.79 -29.84 0.87
C HIS A 36 -7.90 -28.84 -0.28
N CYS A 37 -8.06 -27.56 0.06
CA CYS A 37 -8.18 -26.48 -0.93
C CYS A 37 -6.80 -25.89 -1.22
N THR A 38 -6.50 -25.66 -2.51
CA THR A 38 -5.34 -24.88 -2.93
C THR A 38 -5.55 -23.40 -2.61
N GLN A 39 -4.49 -22.58 -2.63
CA GLN A 39 -4.59 -21.12 -2.42
C GLN A 39 -5.20 -20.36 -3.61
N GLU A 40 -5.98 -21.04 -4.47
CA GLU A 40 -6.68 -20.44 -5.61
C GLU A 40 -7.92 -19.63 -5.20
N ALA A 41 -8.36 -19.72 -3.93
CA ALA A 41 -9.50 -18.97 -3.40
C ALA A 41 -9.35 -17.44 -3.56
N VAL A 42 -8.11 -16.93 -3.54
CA VAL A 42 -7.80 -15.50 -3.66
C VAL A 42 -7.19 -15.14 -5.02
N TYR A 43 -7.39 -16.01 -6.03
CA TYR A 43 -6.92 -15.73 -7.38
C TYR A 43 -7.63 -14.49 -7.97
N PRO A 44 -6.89 -13.55 -8.61
CA PRO A 44 -5.45 -13.57 -8.91
C PRO A 44 -4.56 -12.76 -7.95
N LEU A 45 -5.11 -12.13 -6.90
CA LEU A 45 -4.39 -11.18 -6.03
C LEU A 45 -3.10 -11.77 -5.43
N TYR A 46 -3.15 -13.06 -5.08
CA TYR A 46 -2.00 -13.78 -4.57
C TYR A 46 -1.03 -14.19 -5.70
N THR A 47 -1.53 -14.89 -6.72
CA THR A 47 -0.70 -15.46 -7.80
C THR A 47 -0.02 -14.42 -8.68
N ILE A 48 -0.64 -13.27 -8.94
CA ILE A 48 -0.10 -12.25 -9.85
C ILE A 48 1.24 -11.69 -9.34
N VAL A 49 1.40 -11.58 -8.01
CA VAL A 49 2.62 -11.10 -7.40
C VAL A 49 3.74 -12.11 -7.57
N PHE A 50 3.46 -13.40 -7.40
CA PHE A 50 4.45 -14.47 -7.68
C PHE A 50 4.88 -14.46 -9.14
N VAL A 51 3.93 -14.37 -10.08
CA VAL A 51 4.24 -14.29 -11.52
C VAL A 51 5.14 -13.09 -11.81
N PHE A 52 4.86 -11.93 -11.20
CA PHE A 52 5.71 -10.75 -11.33
C PHE A 52 7.11 -10.98 -10.76
N HIS A 53 7.23 -11.59 -9.57
CA HIS A 53 8.54 -11.88 -8.96
C HIS A 53 9.36 -12.86 -9.81
N THR A 54 8.71 -13.90 -10.35
CA THR A 54 9.37 -14.86 -11.26
C THR A 54 9.83 -14.17 -12.55
N LEU A 55 8.99 -13.33 -13.16
CA LEU A 55 9.36 -12.57 -14.36
C LEU A 55 10.50 -11.59 -14.07
N ALA A 56 10.46 -10.91 -12.93
CA ALA A 56 11.51 -10.00 -12.50
C ALA A 56 12.83 -10.75 -12.31
N LEU A 57 12.82 -11.90 -11.63
CA LEU A 57 14.00 -12.74 -11.44
C LEU A 57 14.55 -13.24 -12.77
N PHE A 58 13.68 -13.74 -13.65
CA PHE A 58 14.05 -14.15 -15.01
C PHE A 58 14.71 -13.00 -15.77
N SER A 59 14.14 -11.79 -15.70
CA SER A 59 14.71 -10.64 -16.40
C SER A 59 16.08 -10.21 -15.86
N MET A 60 16.28 -10.29 -14.55
CA MET A 60 17.57 -10.00 -13.91
C MET A 60 18.64 -11.05 -14.21
N LEU A 61 18.25 -12.31 -14.42
CA LEU A 61 19.18 -13.42 -14.68
C LEU A 61 19.50 -13.59 -16.17
N PHE A 62 18.57 -13.31 -17.08
CA PHE A 62 18.77 -13.56 -18.52
C PHE A 62 18.95 -12.27 -19.32
N PHE A 63 17.98 -11.35 -19.24
CA PHE A 63 18.01 -10.13 -20.04
C PHE A 63 19.14 -9.20 -19.61
N ARG A 64 19.30 -8.98 -18.31
CA ARG A 64 20.29 -8.01 -17.81
C ARG A 64 21.74 -8.39 -18.09
N PRO A 65 22.21 -9.64 -17.86
CA PRO A 65 23.57 -10.02 -18.20
C PRO A 65 23.82 -9.95 -19.71
N TRP A 66 22.82 -10.31 -20.52
CA TRP A 66 22.90 -10.24 -21.98
C TRP A 66 23.07 -8.79 -22.48
N ILE A 67 22.25 -7.86 -21.96
CA ILE A 67 22.35 -6.43 -22.29
C ILE A 67 23.68 -5.85 -21.80
N CYS A 68 24.08 -6.10 -20.56
CA CYS A 68 25.31 -5.55 -20.00
C CYS A 68 26.55 -6.11 -20.70
N LYS A 69 26.55 -7.39 -21.11
CA LYS A 69 27.64 -7.96 -21.91
C LYS A 69 27.79 -7.22 -23.25
N LYS A 70 26.70 -6.77 -23.86
CA LYS A 70 26.71 -6.10 -25.17
C LYS A 70 27.00 -4.60 -25.09
N TYR A 71 26.49 -3.91 -24.06
CA TYR A 71 26.48 -2.44 -24.03
C TYR A 71 27.22 -1.81 -22.83
N LEU A 72 27.35 -2.50 -21.69
CA LEU A 72 27.97 -1.95 -20.46
C LEU A 72 28.78 -3.02 -19.69
N PRO A 73 29.98 -3.39 -20.15
CA PRO A 73 30.80 -4.42 -19.51
C PRO A 73 31.29 -3.94 -18.13
N GLY A 74 31.04 -4.75 -17.09
CA GLY A 74 31.68 -4.61 -15.76
C GLY A 74 30.77 -4.17 -14.60
N GLN A 75 29.58 -3.61 -14.82
CA GLN A 75 28.77 -3.00 -13.74
C GLN A 75 27.55 -3.82 -13.24
N SER A 76 27.29 -5.03 -13.76
CA SER A 76 26.01 -5.71 -13.48
C SER A 76 26.01 -6.73 -12.33
N LYS A 77 27.18 -7.24 -11.93
CA LYS A 77 27.30 -8.41 -11.03
C LYS A 77 26.57 -8.18 -9.69
N MET A 78 26.82 -7.05 -9.04
CA MET A 78 26.24 -6.73 -7.72
C MET A 78 24.72 -6.70 -7.73
N SER A 79 24.13 -6.18 -8.81
CA SER A 79 22.68 -6.04 -8.88
C SER A 79 21.96 -7.36 -9.20
N ILE A 80 22.64 -8.27 -9.91
CA ILE A 80 22.16 -9.64 -10.10
C ILE A 80 22.17 -10.39 -8.76
N TYR A 81 23.25 -10.29 -7.98
CA TYR A 81 23.31 -10.88 -6.65
C TYR A 81 22.22 -10.31 -5.73
N ALA A 82 22.04 -8.99 -5.71
CA ALA A 82 20.98 -8.36 -4.95
C ALA A 82 19.59 -8.92 -5.33
N ALA A 83 19.30 -9.07 -6.62
CA ALA A 83 18.03 -9.63 -7.08
C ALA A 83 17.83 -11.09 -6.65
N MET A 84 18.90 -11.91 -6.69
CA MET A 84 18.85 -13.32 -6.26
C MET A 84 18.57 -13.49 -4.76
N TYR A 85 18.90 -12.51 -3.91
CA TYR A 85 18.54 -12.54 -2.49
C TYR A 85 17.20 -11.86 -2.22
N PHE A 86 17.00 -10.64 -2.72
CA PHE A 86 15.81 -9.86 -2.39
C PHE A 86 14.53 -10.46 -2.97
N ILE A 87 14.53 -10.96 -4.20
CA ILE A 87 13.29 -11.47 -4.82
C ILE A 87 12.76 -12.70 -4.08
N PRO A 88 13.57 -13.73 -3.75
CA PRO A 88 13.09 -14.84 -2.93
C PRO A 88 12.62 -14.41 -1.53
N ILE A 89 13.32 -13.49 -0.87
CA ILE A 89 12.90 -12.97 0.44
C ILE A 89 11.53 -12.27 0.33
N LEU A 90 11.34 -11.42 -0.67
CA LEU A 90 10.05 -10.77 -0.94
C LEU A 90 8.96 -11.79 -1.25
N THR A 91 9.30 -12.84 -2.00
CA THR A 91 8.39 -13.94 -2.36
C THR A 91 7.92 -14.70 -1.13
N ILE A 92 8.83 -15.07 -0.24
CA ILE A 92 8.50 -15.75 1.03
C ILE A 92 7.71 -14.81 1.95
N THR A 93 8.12 -13.54 2.04
CA THR A 93 7.41 -12.53 2.84
C THR A 93 5.97 -12.37 2.34
N HIS A 94 5.75 -12.31 1.02
CA HIS A 94 4.42 -12.24 0.44
C HIS A 94 3.62 -13.53 0.66
N ALA A 95 4.24 -14.71 0.55
CA ALA A 95 3.57 -15.98 0.83
C ALA A 95 3.06 -16.08 2.28
N LEU A 96 3.81 -15.53 3.24
CA LEU A 96 3.46 -15.59 4.65
C LEU A 96 2.55 -14.43 5.10
N ILE A 97 2.85 -13.21 4.67
CA ILE A 97 2.25 -11.97 5.23
C ILE A 97 1.32 -11.29 4.21
N GLY A 98 1.33 -11.71 2.94
CA GLY A 98 0.54 -11.09 1.87
C GLY A 98 -0.93 -10.97 2.24
N GLY A 99 -1.56 -12.04 2.71
CA GLY A 99 -2.98 -12.01 3.08
C GLY A 99 -3.30 -11.01 4.18
N LEU A 100 -2.48 -10.96 5.24
CA LEU A 100 -2.63 -9.96 6.31
C LEU A 100 -2.47 -8.53 5.76
N LEU A 101 -1.50 -8.31 4.87
CA LEU A 101 -1.23 -7.01 4.27
C LEU A 101 -2.40 -6.55 3.41
N TYR A 102 -2.91 -7.37 2.49
CA TYR A 102 -4.05 -6.99 1.63
C TYR A 102 -5.34 -6.82 2.41
N TYR A 103 -5.58 -7.66 3.41
CA TYR A 103 -6.76 -7.54 4.26
C TYR A 103 -6.73 -6.25 5.11
N SER A 104 -5.55 -5.90 5.64
CA SER A 104 -5.36 -4.72 6.50
C SER A 104 -5.03 -3.44 5.71
N PHE A 105 -4.80 -3.56 4.40
CA PHE A 105 -4.34 -2.50 3.51
C PHE A 105 -5.09 -1.17 3.68
N PRO A 106 -6.45 -1.13 3.63
CA PRO A 106 -7.14 0.15 3.64
C PRO A 106 -6.99 0.86 5.00
N TYR A 107 -6.88 0.10 6.10
CA TYR A 107 -6.60 0.64 7.44
C TYR A 107 -5.17 1.14 7.58
N LEU A 108 -4.19 0.37 7.05
CA LEU A 108 -2.78 0.77 7.06
C LEU A 108 -2.58 2.08 6.31
N VAL A 109 -3.19 2.24 5.14
CA VAL A 109 -3.13 3.48 4.34
C VAL A 109 -3.67 4.67 5.14
N ILE A 110 -4.82 4.54 5.79
CA ILE A 110 -5.39 5.63 6.62
C ILE A 110 -4.46 5.97 7.79
N ILE A 111 -4.02 4.99 8.56
CA ILE A 111 -3.16 5.23 9.74
C ILE A 111 -1.83 5.86 9.33
N LEU A 112 -1.16 5.29 8.31
CA LEU A 112 0.11 5.80 7.83
C LEU A 112 -0.02 7.20 7.21
N SER A 113 -1.13 7.51 6.55
CA SER A 113 -1.36 8.85 6.01
C SER A 113 -1.46 9.91 7.11
N VAL A 114 -2.13 9.62 8.23
CA VAL A 114 -2.24 10.51 9.39
C VAL A 114 -0.87 10.71 10.04
N ILE A 115 -0.15 9.61 10.29
CA ILE A 115 1.20 9.66 10.88
C ILE A 115 2.16 10.44 9.98
N SER A 116 2.16 10.17 8.67
CA SER A 116 3.02 10.84 7.70
C SER A 116 2.69 12.34 7.59
N SER A 117 1.40 12.69 7.63
CA SER A 117 0.97 14.09 7.62
C SER A 117 1.44 14.82 8.88
N ALA A 118 1.25 14.24 10.07
CA ALA A 118 1.73 14.81 11.32
C ALA A 118 3.26 14.96 11.32
N ALA A 119 3.99 13.93 10.85
CA ALA A 119 5.45 13.95 10.76
C ALA A 119 5.98 14.98 9.75
N HIS A 120 5.20 15.33 8.73
CA HIS A 120 5.56 16.41 7.80
C HIS A 120 5.49 17.78 8.48
N PHE A 121 4.42 18.05 9.22
CA PHE A 121 4.23 19.34 9.90
C PHE A 121 5.12 19.48 11.14
N SER A 122 5.45 18.40 11.84
CA SER A 122 6.31 18.44 13.02
C SER A 122 7.76 18.84 12.73
N LYS A 123 8.19 18.76 11.47
CA LYS A 123 9.54 19.17 11.05
C LYS A 123 9.67 20.68 10.87
N LYS A 124 8.59 21.46 10.94
CA LYS A 124 8.64 22.93 10.84
C LYS A 124 9.12 23.53 12.16
N MET A 125 10.03 24.51 12.10
CA MET A 125 10.58 25.14 13.30
C MET A 125 9.54 26.01 14.03
N ASP A 126 8.75 26.78 13.28
CA ASP A 126 7.68 27.58 13.82
C ASP A 126 6.40 26.74 13.85
N GLN A 127 5.88 26.46 15.04
CA GLN A 127 4.65 25.68 15.27
C GLN A 127 3.40 26.56 15.44
N SER A 128 3.47 27.85 15.12
CA SER A 128 2.31 28.74 15.16
C SER A 128 1.32 28.44 14.02
N VAL A 129 0.02 28.50 14.32
CA VAL A 129 -1.07 28.17 13.37
C VAL A 129 -0.94 28.99 12.08
N SER A 130 -0.74 30.30 12.19
CA SER A 130 -0.63 31.20 11.04
C SER A 130 0.58 30.85 10.16
N SER A 131 1.73 30.57 10.78
CA SER A 131 2.95 30.21 10.07
C SER A 131 2.82 28.87 9.35
N LEU A 132 2.20 27.87 9.97
CA LEU A 132 1.92 26.59 9.34
C LEU A 132 1.00 26.75 8.12
N VAL A 133 -0.10 27.50 8.25
CA VAL A 133 -1.03 27.72 7.13
C VAL A 133 -0.35 28.45 5.98
N ILE A 134 0.34 29.56 6.25
CA ILE A 134 1.02 30.36 5.22
C ILE A 134 2.10 29.52 4.53
N THR A 135 2.96 28.85 5.30
CA THR A 135 4.06 28.05 4.77
C THR A 135 3.57 26.84 3.98
N THR A 136 2.39 26.32 4.29
CA THR A 136 1.80 25.18 3.56
C THR A 136 1.21 25.63 2.22
N VAL A 137 0.59 26.80 2.17
CA VAL A 137 -0.09 27.30 0.98
C VAL A 137 0.86 28.01 0.01
N VAL A 138 1.84 28.76 0.53
CA VAL A 138 2.74 29.59 -0.28
C VAL A 138 3.93 28.79 -0.84
N ASP A 139 4.47 27.84 -0.09
CA ASP A 139 5.58 27.01 -0.56
C ASP A 139 5.06 25.88 -1.46
N PRO A 140 5.40 25.86 -2.76
CA PRO A 140 4.91 24.86 -3.69
C PRO A 140 5.29 23.44 -3.28
N ARG A 141 6.44 23.26 -2.61
CA ARG A 141 6.88 21.94 -2.15
C ARG A 141 5.95 21.38 -1.07
N ASN A 142 5.58 22.20 -0.09
CA ASN A 142 4.69 21.78 0.99
C ASN A 142 3.28 21.52 0.47
N MET A 143 2.81 22.34 -0.47
CA MET A 143 1.51 22.14 -1.13
C MET A 143 1.47 20.79 -1.85
N VAL A 144 2.49 20.46 -2.66
CA VAL A 144 2.56 19.17 -3.36
C VAL A 144 2.59 17.99 -2.39
N ILE A 145 3.36 18.12 -1.30
CA ILE A 145 3.42 17.08 -0.26
C ILE A 145 2.05 16.90 0.41
N LEU A 146 1.36 18.00 0.74
CA LEU A 146 0.02 17.95 1.35
C LEU A 146 -1.00 17.29 0.41
N LEU A 147 -1.01 17.66 -0.87
CA LEU A 147 -1.87 17.03 -1.87
C LEU A 147 -1.60 15.53 -1.98
N GLY A 148 -0.34 15.11 -1.91
CA GLY A 148 0.04 13.70 -1.84
C GLY A 148 -0.55 12.97 -0.62
N HIS A 149 -0.48 13.58 0.56
CA HIS A 149 -1.08 13.03 1.78
C HIS A 149 -2.61 12.94 1.66
N TRP A 150 -3.26 13.97 1.12
CA TRP A 150 -4.70 13.99 0.90
C TRP A 150 -5.15 12.92 -0.10
N ALA A 151 -4.42 12.76 -1.20
CA ALA A 151 -4.71 11.70 -2.17
C ALA A 151 -4.58 10.32 -1.54
N LEU A 152 -3.55 10.09 -0.73
CA LEU A 152 -3.33 8.81 -0.04
C LEU A 152 -4.40 8.55 1.03
N HIS A 153 -4.78 9.57 1.80
CA HIS A 153 -5.85 9.45 2.80
C HIS A 153 -7.23 9.21 2.14
N ALA A 154 -7.53 9.94 1.06
CA ALA A 154 -8.74 9.73 0.26
C ALA A 154 -8.82 8.31 -0.30
N TYR A 155 -7.71 7.81 -0.84
CA TYR A 155 -7.61 6.44 -1.32
C TYR A 155 -7.85 5.41 -0.21
N GLY A 156 -7.36 5.66 1.01
CA GLY A 156 -7.69 4.87 2.19
C GLY A 156 -9.20 4.82 2.50
N ILE A 157 -9.86 5.98 2.53
CA ILE A 157 -11.31 6.08 2.79
C ILE A 157 -12.12 5.35 1.69
N ILE A 158 -11.75 5.57 0.43
CA ILE A 158 -12.39 4.91 -0.72
C ILE A 158 -12.21 3.39 -0.64
N SER A 159 -11.01 2.91 -0.28
CA SER A 159 -10.73 1.48 -0.20
C SER A 159 -11.46 0.78 0.95
N ILE A 160 -11.69 1.44 2.10
CA ILE A 160 -12.55 0.89 3.18
C ILE A 160 -14.00 0.82 2.74
N THR A 161 -14.51 1.93 2.19
CA THR A 161 -15.95 2.08 1.92
C THR A 161 -16.41 1.39 0.64
N GLN A 162 -15.47 1.08 -0.26
CA GLN A 162 -15.69 0.55 -1.61
C GLN A 162 -16.73 1.35 -2.43
N LEU A 163 -17.04 2.58 -2.01
CA LEU A 163 -18.07 3.45 -2.55
C LEU A 163 -19.46 2.77 -2.73
N THR A 164 -19.81 1.78 -1.91
CA THR A 164 -21.08 1.03 -2.08
C THR A 164 -22.33 1.90 -1.96
N ASN A 165 -22.30 2.91 -1.07
CA ASN A 165 -23.34 3.94 -0.94
C ASN A 165 -22.76 5.32 -1.23
N LEU A 166 -22.95 5.84 -2.45
CA LEU A 166 -22.31 7.07 -2.91
C LEU A 166 -22.64 8.30 -2.05
N THR A 167 -23.86 8.41 -1.52
CA THR A 167 -24.29 9.57 -0.71
C THR A 167 -23.55 9.63 0.63
N VAL A 168 -23.59 8.57 1.42
CA VAL A 168 -22.95 8.51 2.74
C VAL A 168 -21.43 8.42 2.60
N HIS A 169 -20.93 7.57 1.70
CA HIS A 169 -19.49 7.37 1.53
C HIS A 169 -18.81 8.54 0.81
N GLY A 170 -19.53 9.26 -0.07
CA GLY A 170 -19.04 10.48 -0.68
C GLY A 170 -18.80 11.60 0.35
N LEU A 171 -19.66 11.70 1.37
CA LEU A 171 -19.48 12.67 2.47
C LEU A 171 -18.20 12.40 3.29
N LEU A 172 -17.77 11.13 3.41
CA LEU A 172 -16.53 10.80 4.12
C LEU A 172 -15.28 11.37 3.43
N ILE A 173 -15.32 11.67 2.13
CA ILE A 173 -14.21 12.31 1.42
C ILE A 173 -13.99 13.76 1.94
N LEU A 174 -15.00 14.39 2.53
CA LEU A 174 -14.83 15.70 3.19
C LEU A 174 -13.88 15.62 4.40
N LEU A 175 -13.66 14.43 4.97
CA LEU A 175 -12.70 14.24 6.07
C LEU A 175 -11.24 14.17 5.58
N VAL A 176 -10.99 14.17 4.28
CA VAL A 176 -9.64 14.12 3.72
C VAL A 176 -8.67 15.18 4.29
N PRO A 177 -9.04 16.48 4.38
CA PRO A 177 -8.19 17.50 4.97
C PRO A 177 -8.09 17.44 6.51
N LEU A 178 -8.92 16.63 7.17
CA LEU A 178 -9.03 16.60 8.64
C LEU A 178 -7.69 16.36 9.34
N PRO A 179 -6.82 15.40 8.94
CA PRO A 179 -5.55 15.18 9.64
C PRO A 179 -4.64 16.40 9.63
N ALA A 180 -4.59 17.12 8.50
CA ALA A 180 -3.77 18.31 8.36
C ALA A 180 -4.35 19.48 9.17
N LEU A 181 -5.66 19.72 9.08
CA LEU A 181 -6.34 20.75 9.84
C LEU A 181 -6.22 20.50 11.34
N PHE A 182 -6.46 19.25 11.77
CA PHE A 182 -6.33 18.84 13.16
C PHE A 182 -4.93 19.16 13.67
N TYR A 183 -3.87 18.70 12.97
CA TYR A 183 -2.49 18.99 13.36
C TYR A 183 -2.25 20.50 13.47
N ILE A 184 -2.61 21.28 12.45
CA ILE A 184 -2.36 22.73 12.40
C ILE A 184 -3.02 23.44 13.60
N PHE A 185 -4.25 23.08 13.94
CA PHE A 185 -4.97 23.69 15.06
C PHE A 185 -4.46 23.23 16.43
N THR A 186 -3.99 21.99 16.55
CA THR A 186 -3.50 21.44 17.82
C THR A 186 -2.01 21.66 18.06
N ALA A 187 -1.22 22.01 17.05
CA ALA A 187 0.24 22.13 17.11
C ALA A 187 0.71 23.06 18.25
N LYS A 188 -0.04 24.14 18.51
CA LYS A 188 0.23 25.08 19.60
C LYS A 188 0.25 24.40 20.98
N PHE A 189 -0.52 23.33 21.20
CA PHE A 189 -0.57 22.64 22.49
C PHE A 189 0.52 21.58 22.66
N THR A 190 1.14 21.16 21.56
CA THR A 190 2.15 20.10 21.53
C THR A 190 3.57 20.63 21.31
N ASP A 191 3.76 21.95 21.35
CA ASP A 191 5.06 22.59 21.13
C ASP A 191 6.03 22.30 22.30
N PRO A 192 7.16 21.60 22.06
CA PRO A 192 8.10 21.23 23.10
C PRO A 192 8.77 22.44 23.77
N THR A 193 8.86 23.58 23.08
CA THR A 193 9.51 24.79 23.61
C THR A 193 8.79 25.34 24.85
N LYS A 194 7.52 24.98 25.06
CA LYS A 194 6.73 25.37 26.23
C LYS A 194 7.06 24.58 27.51
N PHE A 195 7.77 23.46 27.38
CA PHE A 195 8.12 22.60 28.51
C PHE A 195 9.58 22.76 28.96
N HIS A 196 10.36 23.60 28.26
CA HIS A 196 11.68 24.03 28.69
C HIS A 196 11.57 25.37 29.43
N VAL A 197 11.08 25.31 30.67
CA VAL A 197 11.21 26.39 31.68
C VAL A 197 12.27 25.96 32.68
#